data_AF-A0A510TRF0-F1
#
_entry.id   AF-A0A510TRF0-F1
#
_cell.length_a   1.000
_cell.length_b   1.000
_cell.length_c   1.000
_cell.angle_alpha   90.00
_cell.angle_beta   90.00
_cell.angle_gamma   90.00
#
_symmetry.space_group_name_H-M   'P 1'
#
loop_
_entity.id
_entity.type
_entity.pdbx_description
1 polymer ?
#
loop_
_entity_poly.entity_id
_entity_poly.type
_entity_poly.pdbx_seq_one_letter_code
_entity_poly.pdbx_strand_id
1 'polypeptide(L)' 'MAVPARRTSKTKKRMRRGHIKLTVPNMHFDAATGEYRLSHHVSPKGFYKGEQVVKPAAADASDAGSDNSGSDNSANA' A
#
# COMPACT_ATOMS: atom_id res chain seq x y z
N MET A 1 -4.32 -42.51 8.97
CA MET A 1 -4.25 -41.09 8.56
C MET A 1 -4.76 -40.96 7.13
N ALA A 2 -5.55 -39.92 6.82
CA ALA A 2 -6.04 -39.73 5.45
C ALA A 2 -4.95 -39.09 4.57
N VAL A 3 -4.63 -39.74 3.45
CA VAL A 3 -3.62 -39.29 2.49
C VAL A 3 -4.29 -39.17 1.12
N PRO A 4 -4.00 -38.11 0.34
CA PRO A 4 -4.51 -38.01 -1.02
C PRO A 4 -3.97 -39.17 -1.88
N ALA A 5 -4.87 -39.99 -2.43
CA ALA A 5 -4.48 -41.09 -3.31
C ALA A 5 -3.85 -40.64 -4.63
N ARG A 6 -4.12 -39.40 -5.08
CA ARG A 6 -3.65 -38.87 -6.38
C ARG A 6 -3.33 -37.38 -6.32
N ARG A 7 -2.44 -36.92 -7.20
CA ARG A 7 -2.12 -35.50 -7.36
C ARG A 7 -3.32 -34.74 -7.93
N THR A 8 -3.70 -33.63 -7.31
CA THR A 8 -4.74 -32.75 -7.86
C THR A 8 -4.28 -32.12 -9.17
N SER A 9 -5.11 -32.18 -10.22
CA SER A 9 -4.79 -31.58 -11.52
C SER A 9 -4.63 -30.05 -11.42
N LYS A 10 -3.84 -29.47 -12.35
CA LYS A 10 -3.63 -28.01 -12.42
C LYS A 10 -4.96 -27.27 -12.59
N THR A 11 -5.86 -27.81 -13.42
CA THR A 11 -7.21 -27.27 -13.64
C THR A 11 -8.04 -27.23 -12.37
N LYS A 12 -8.13 -28.35 -11.63
CA LYS A 12 -8.88 -28.43 -10.36
C LYS A 12 -8.31 -27.47 -9.30
N LYS A 13 -6.98 -27.35 -9.22
CA LYS A 13 -6.30 -26.40 -8.33
C LYS A 13 -6.61 -24.93 -8.71
N ARG A 14 -6.59 -24.59 -10.00
CA ARG A 14 -6.88 -23.24 -10.49
C ARG A 14 -8.34 -22.86 -10.28
N MET A 15 -9.28 -23.75 -10.57
CA MET A 15 -10.70 -23.54 -10.29
C MET A 15 -10.96 -23.29 -8.80
N ARG A 16 -10.34 -24.10 -7.92
CA ARG A 16 -10.45 -23.88 -6.47
C ARG A 16 -9.91 -22.52 -6.02
N ARG A 17 -8.80 -22.05 -6.62
CA ARG A 17 -8.19 -20.75 -6.30
C ARG A 17 -8.83 -19.57 -7.05
N GLY A 18 -9.71 -19.81 -8.03
CA GLY A 18 -10.26 -18.77 -8.90
C GLY A 18 -11.13 -17.74 -8.18
N HIS A 19 -11.70 -18.10 -7.03
CA HIS A 19 -12.53 -17.21 -6.21
C HIS A 19 -11.72 -16.40 -5.19
N ILE A 20 -10.44 -16.73 -4.97
CA ILE A 20 -9.57 -16.02 -4.02
C ILE A 20 -8.88 -14.88 -4.78
N LYS A 21 -9.60 -13.77 -4.94
CA LYS A 21 -9.11 -12.57 -5.63
C LYS A 21 -8.85 -11.46 -4.62
N LEU A 22 -7.92 -10.58 -4.94
CA LEU A 22 -7.73 -9.33 -4.20
C LEU A 22 -8.87 -8.38 -4.55
N THR A 23 -9.44 -7.73 -3.54
CA THR A 23 -10.46 -6.69 -3.70
C THR A 23 -9.78 -5.33 -3.81
N VAL A 24 -10.04 -4.61 -4.90
CA VAL A 24 -9.55 -3.24 -5.07
C VAL A 24 -10.42 -2.31 -4.24
N PRO A 25 -9.85 -1.44 -3.40
CA PRO A 25 -10.62 -0.46 -2.66
C PRO A 25 -11.11 0.67 -3.58
N ASN A 26 -12.27 1.24 -3.25
CA ASN A 26 -12.81 2.39 -3.98
C ASN A 26 -12.05 3.66 -3.58
N MET A 27 -11.26 4.20 -4.51
CA MET A 27 -10.54 5.46 -4.34
C MET A 27 -11.27 6.60 -5.05
N HIS A 28 -11.40 7.73 -4.37
CA HIS A 28 -11.99 8.97 -4.87
C HIS A 28 -10.93 10.07 -4.94
N PHE A 29 -10.95 10.83 -6.02
CA PHE A 29 -10.14 12.02 -6.18
C PHE A 29 -10.78 13.21 -5.47
N ASP A 30 -9.98 13.99 -4.74
CA ASP A 30 -10.40 15.25 -4.13
C ASP A 30 -9.81 16.45 -4.90
N ALA A 31 -10.68 17.27 -5.49
CA ALA A 31 -10.27 18.40 -6.32
C ALA A 31 -9.65 19.56 -5.51
N ALA A 32 -9.94 19.66 -4.21
CA ALA A 32 -9.44 20.74 -3.37
C ALA A 32 -7.98 20.53 -2.95
N THR A 33 -7.58 19.27 -2.72
CA THR A 33 -6.22 18.91 -2.27
C THR A 33 -5.39 18.19 -3.33
N GLY A 34 -6.01 17.74 -4.42
CA GLY A 34 -5.34 17.00 -5.49
C GLY A 34 -4.96 15.56 -5.13
N GLU A 35 -5.53 15.01 -4.04
CA GLU A 35 -5.17 13.70 -3.50
C GLU A 35 -6.26 12.65 -3.72
N TYR A 36 -5.86 11.38 -3.71
CA TYR A 36 -6.78 10.25 -3.67
C TYR A 36 -7.05 9.83 -2.22
N ARG A 37 -8.32 9.57 -1.92
CA ARG A 37 -8.77 9.08 -0.61
C ARG A 37 -9.75 7.93 -0.76
N LEU A 38 -9.88 7.12 0.28
CA LEU A 38 -10.94 6.12 0.35
C LEU A 38 -12.31 6.78 0.55
N SER A 39 -13.37 6.14 0.05
CA SER A 39 -14.75 6.58 0.28
C SER A 39 -15.01 6.70 1.78
N HIS A 40 -15.54 7.85 2.24
CA HIS A 40 -15.84 8.13 3.65
C HIS A 40 -14.64 8.22 4.61
N HIS A 41 -13.40 8.16 4.13
CA HIS A 41 -12.22 8.43 4.94
C HIS A 41 -11.73 9.88 4.75
N VAL A 42 -11.04 10.38 5.77
CA VAL A 42 -10.25 11.62 5.73
C VAL A 42 -8.95 11.37 4.97
N SER A 43 -8.48 12.33 4.16
CA SER A 43 -7.17 12.24 3.51
C SER A 43 -6.04 12.18 4.56
N PRO A 44 -4.87 11.60 4.24
CA PRO A 44 -3.70 11.61 5.13
C PRO A 44 -3.29 13.00 5.62
N LYS A 45 -3.57 14.06 4.84
CA LYS A 45 -3.30 15.45 5.23
C LYS A 45 -4.39 16.07 6.13
N GLY A 46 -5.39 15.28 6.53
CA GLY A 46 -6.44 15.72 7.45
C GLY A 46 -7.63 16.42 6.78
N PHE A 47 -7.76 16.34 5.45
CA PHE A 47 -8.84 16.99 4.70
C PHE A 47 -9.99 16.04 4.35
N TYR A 48 -11.22 16.55 4.39
CA TYR A 48 -12.41 15.87 3.90
C TYR A 48 -13.36 16.88 3.27
N LYS A 49 -13.77 16.64 2.01
CA LYS A 49 -14.66 17.54 1.25
C LYS A 49 -14.13 18.99 1.20
N GLY A 50 -12.81 19.16 1.11
CA GLY A 50 -12.16 20.48 1.08
C GLY A 50 -12.03 21.19 2.43
N GLU A 51 -12.57 20.63 3.52
CA GLU A 51 -12.42 21.18 4.86
C GLU A 51 -11.33 20.44 5.65
N GLN A 52 -10.57 21.19 6.45
CA GLN A 52 -9.56 20.62 7.35
C GLN A 52 -10.27 20.09 8.60
N VAL A 53 -10.42 18.77 8.69
CA VAL A 53 -11.12 18.09 9.79
C VAL A 53 -10.17 17.73 10.93
N VAL A 54 -8.91 17.44 10.60
CA VAL A 54 -7.88 17.11 11.59
C VAL A 54 -6.89 18.27 11.68
N LYS A 55 -6.72 18.84 12.88
CA LYS A 55 -5.60 19.74 13.16
C LYS A 55 -4.31 18.93 13.11
N PRO A 56 -3.33 19.29 12.25
CA PRO A 56 -2.06 18.59 12.23
C PRO A 56 -1.35 18.83 13.56
N ALA A 57 -1.24 17.78 14.38
CA ALA A 57 -0.19 17.74 15.38
C ALA A 57 1.12 17.65 14.59
N ALA A 58 2.03 18.58 14.83
CA ALA A 58 3.28 18.71 14.08
C ALA A 58 4.11 17.42 14.01
N ALA A 59 4.81 17.24 12.87
CA ALA A 59 5.90 16.30 12.58
C ALA A 59 5.54 14.84 12.22
N ASP A 60 5.77 14.46 10.96
CA ASP A 60 6.38 13.17 10.55
C ASP A 60 6.75 13.27 9.06
N ALA A 61 7.91 13.89 8.82
CA ALA A 61 8.61 13.91 7.56
C ALA A 61 9.87 13.03 7.71
N SER A 62 9.78 11.74 7.40
CA SER A 62 10.95 10.89 7.12
C SER A 62 10.52 9.50 6.65
N ASP A 63 10.30 9.34 5.35
CA ASP A 63 10.68 8.11 4.64
C ASP A 63 11.01 8.44 3.18
N ALA A 64 12.06 9.24 3.02
CA ALA A 64 12.81 9.30 1.78
C ALA A 64 14.01 8.36 1.97
N GLY A 65 13.83 7.09 1.64
CA GLY A 65 14.94 6.17 1.42
C GLY A 65 15.71 6.58 0.16
N SER A 66 16.56 7.60 0.28
CA SER A 66 17.62 7.88 -0.70
C SER A 66 18.90 7.21 -0.20
N ASP A 67 19.07 5.92 -0.53
CA ASP A 67 20.36 5.26 -0.43
C ASP A 67 21.30 5.87 -1.48
N ASN A 68 21.98 6.96 -1.11
CA ASN A 68 23.13 7.47 -1.83
C ASN A 68 24.40 7.13 -1.05
N SER A 69 24.80 5.85 -1.08
CA SER A 69 26.17 5.46 -0.73
C SER A 69 27.05 5.50 -1.98
N GLY A 70 27.23 6.71 -2.54
CA GLY A 70 28.45 7.03 -3.29
C GLY A 70 29.62 7.01 -2.33
N SER A 71 30.60 6.15 -2.58
CA SER A 71 31.87 6.53 -3.20
C SER A 71 32.78 7.32 -2.26
N ASP A 72 33.92 6.69 -1.99
CA ASP A 72 35.20 7.31 -1.64
C ASP A 72 35.39 7.76 -0.18
N ASN A 73 36.15 6.95 0.56
CA ASN A 73 37.37 7.50 1.13
C ASN A 73 38.48 6.44 1.23
N SER A 74 39.43 6.64 0.34
CA SER A 74 40.81 6.17 0.37
C SER A 74 41.53 6.58 1.68
N ALA A 75 42.50 5.75 2.06
CA ALA A 75 43.62 6.04 2.95
C ALA A 75 43.33 6.33 4.44
N ASN A 76 43.79 5.43 5.32
CA ASN A 76 44.91 5.67 6.25
C ASN A 76 44.98 4.57 7.35
N ALA A 77 45.86 3.57 7.17
CA ALA A 77 46.63 2.82 8.19
C ALA A 77 47.28 1.59 7.54
#